data_AF-A0A538PVZ3-F1
#
_entry.id   AF-A0A538PVZ3-F1
#
_cell.length_a   1.000
_cell.length_b   1.000
_cell.length_c   1.000
_cell.angle_alpha   90.00
_cell.angle_beta   90.00
_cell.angle_gamma   90.00
#
_symmetry.space_group_name_H-M   'P 1'
#
loop_
_entity.id
_entity.type
_entity.pdbx_description
1 polymer ?
#
loop_
_entity_poly.entity_id
_entity_poly.type
_entity_poly.pdbx_seq_one_letter_code
_entity_poly.pdbx_strand_id
1 'polypeptide(L)'
;MADTSRFPLELPCRLSKSVLWRLQRRFYERQGMAAWSDGVVPHQVTSNPYMARAYGRVVLGFLRDGGLDRSQPLYIVELGAGTGRLAFQFLRHFDRLLAGSPFRDLAFRYVMTDVAEPNLAAWRAHPLLAPWLASGRLDLARFDAARDDAIALEHGGATLAPGTVHNPVVVIANYVLDSLPLDGFSVKDGRLHEWRVRLCSTHPDTDLDDPDVLSRARLAVELCPLPPGAYGDAELDRILDEYRGLSDTAFTFPSASLACLSRLSRLAGGRLLVLSTDKGDAREDALRAPTGTNLTLHGSFSISVNYHAVARFVHHRGGEALTCPDRPHAITTCAFVLGPPPGGAVETRAAYAEAIDAQRPDDLFSLQQAMERGHGELSLDHWIAYLRFTDHDPKLLADAVPFLTSLIGGATGAQRDELLRVLVRTWDGYFPIGEPDDLGGALGALASAMAAWPEAIGFLEGSLRWHGRQARTLLALARCRRELGHAEAARELVDEAVAIDPTCEVAIALG
;
A
#
# COMPACT_ATOMS: atom_id res chain seq x y z
N MET A 1 6.03 35.31 -17.91
CA MET A 1 5.44 34.16 -17.18
C MET A 1 4.39 34.73 -16.25
N ALA A 2 3.11 34.43 -16.48
CA ALA A 2 2.02 34.98 -15.68
C ALA A 2 2.16 34.49 -14.24
N ASP A 3 2.10 35.42 -13.30
CA ASP A 3 2.11 35.16 -11.86
C ASP A 3 1.03 34.13 -11.51
N THR A 4 1.45 32.90 -11.19
CA THR A 4 0.59 31.76 -10.89
C THR A 4 -0.07 31.86 -9.50
N SER A 5 0.13 32.98 -8.78
CA SER A 5 -0.41 33.25 -7.45
C SER A 5 -1.70 34.11 -7.45
N ARG A 6 -2.32 34.32 -8.61
CA ARG A 6 -3.33 35.37 -8.85
C ARG A 6 -4.66 35.26 -8.09
N PHE A 7 -5.11 34.07 -7.66
CA PHE A 7 -6.41 33.92 -6.99
C PHE A 7 -6.28 33.10 -5.70
N PRO A 8 -6.08 33.74 -4.54
CA PRO A 8 -5.92 33.03 -3.27
C PRO A 8 -7.22 32.33 -2.85
N LEU A 9 -7.11 31.06 -2.47
CA LEU A 9 -8.21 30.24 -1.95
C LEU A 9 -8.23 30.19 -0.41
N GLU A 10 -7.16 30.67 0.23
CA GLU A 10 -7.01 30.76 1.67
C GLU A 10 -6.09 31.93 2.06
N LEU A 11 -6.06 32.28 3.35
CA LEU A 11 -5.04 33.18 3.90
C LEU A 11 -3.73 32.41 4.19
N PRO A 12 -2.56 33.06 4.21
CA PRO A 12 -1.31 32.40 4.57
C PRO A 12 -1.40 31.70 5.92
N CYS A 13 -1.13 30.40 5.96
CA CYS A 13 -1.23 29.55 7.14
C CYS A 13 -0.07 28.55 7.21
N ARG A 14 0.08 27.82 8.33
CA ARG A 14 1.03 26.69 8.37
C ARG A 14 0.60 25.62 7.37
N LEU A 15 1.56 24.92 6.77
CA LEU A 15 1.26 23.87 5.80
C LEU A 15 0.29 22.81 6.35
N SER A 16 0.44 22.36 7.60
CA SER A 16 -0.47 21.38 8.24
C SER A 16 -1.91 21.89 8.43
N LYS A 17 -2.14 23.19 8.26
CA LYS A 17 -3.46 23.85 8.39
C LYS A 17 -4.07 24.28 7.06
N SER A 18 -3.34 24.10 5.95
CA SER A 18 -3.83 24.45 4.62
C SER A 18 -5.08 23.64 4.25
N VAL A 19 -5.97 24.27 3.50
CA VAL A 19 -7.14 23.65 2.88
C VAL A 19 -6.77 22.46 1.98
N LEU A 20 -5.52 22.40 1.52
CA LEU A 20 -4.94 21.31 0.75
C LEU A 20 -5.26 19.92 1.34
N TRP A 21 -5.11 19.73 2.66
CA TRP A 21 -5.38 18.44 3.33
C TRP A 21 -6.87 18.06 3.33
N ARG A 22 -7.75 19.07 3.39
CA ARG A 22 -9.20 18.85 3.27
C ARG A 22 -9.57 18.43 1.86
N LEU A 23 -8.93 19.01 0.84
CA LEU A 23 -9.15 18.64 -0.56
C LEU A 23 -8.68 17.20 -0.84
N GLN A 24 -7.51 16.81 -0.34
CA GLN A 24 -7.02 15.43 -0.46
C GLN A 24 -7.92 14.42 0.26
N ARG A 25 -8.36 14.72 1.49
CA ARG A 25 -9.33 13.85 2.17
C ARG A 25 -10.60 13.66 1.34
N ARG A 26 -11.17 14.75 0.82
CA ARG A 26 -12.37 14.70 -0.02
C ARG A 26 -12.16 13.90 -1.29
N PHE A 27 -10.98 13.97 -1.89
CA PHE A 27 -10.62 13.14 -3.04
C PHE A 27 -10.78 11.65 -2.70
N TYR A 28 -10.15 11.18 -1.61
CA TYR A 28 -10.27 9.77 -1.20
C TYR A 28 -11.69 9.38 -0.76
N GLU A 29 -12.40 10.24 -0.03
CA GLU A 29 -13.79 9.99 0.39
C GLU A 29 -14.76 9.90 -0.80
N ARG A 30 -14.50 10.63 -1.90
CA ARG A 30 -15.33 10.61 -3.11
C ARG A 30 -14.98 9.46 -4.04
N GLN A 31 -13.69 9.23 -4.27
CA GLN A 31 -13.22 8.21 -5.21
C GLN A 31 -13.34 6.80 -4.62
N GLY A 32 -13.06 6.63 -3.33
CA GLY A 32 -12.96 5.31 -2.72
C GLY A 32 -12.00 4.41 -3.51
N MET A 33 -12.41 3.17 -3.78
CA MET A 33 -11.62 2.21 -4.54
C MET A 33 -11.22 2.70 -5.94
N ALA A 34 -12.02 3.58 -6.56
CA ALA A 34 -11.75 4.14 -7.89
C ALA A 34 -10.44 4.93 -7.95
N ALA A 35 -9.98 5.47 -6.81
CA ALA A 35 -8.68 6.12 -6.73
C ALA A 35 -7.54 5.20 -7.18
N TRP A 36 -7.68 3.89 -7.00
CA TRP A 36 -6.67 2.89 -7.36
C TRP A 36 -7.05 2.04 -8.56
N SER A 37 -8.31 1.62 -8.71
CA SER A 37 -8.75 0.80 -9.85
C SER A 37 -8.57 1.52 -11.18
N ASP A 38 -8.72 2.84 -11.19
CA ASP A 38 -8.60 3.69 -12.38
C ASP A 38 -7.16 4.18 -12.60
N GLY A 39 -6.22 3.77 -11.73
CA GLY A 39 -4.79 4.09 -11.84
C GLY A 39 -4.42 5.52 -11.45
N VAL A 40 -5.30 6.27 -10.77
CA VAL A 40 -5.01 7.66 -10.35
C VAL A 40 -3.94 7.71 -9.25
N VAL A 41 -4.03 6.80 -8.27
CA VAL A 41 -3.11 6.71 -7.14
C VAL A 41 -2.26 5.44 -7.27
N PRO A 42 -0.93 5.55 -7.33
CA PRO A 42 -0.06 4.38 -7.38
C PRO A 42 -0.05 3.65 -6.03
N HIS A 43 -0.12 2.32 -6.07
CA HIS A 43 -0.15 1.45 -4.88
C HIS A 43 0.78 0.25 -4.97
N GLN A 44 1.18 -0.15 -6.18
CA GLN A 44 1.85 -1.43 -6.41
C GLN A 44 3.18 -1.58 -5.65
N VAL A 45 3.95 -0.50 -5.54
CA VAL A 45 5.26 -0.53 -4.88
C VAL A 45 5.17 -0.82 -3.38
N THR A 46 4.02 -0.53 -2.75
CA THR A 46 3.79 -0.73 -1.30
C THR A 46 2.74 -1.79 -0.99
N SER A 47 2.01 -2.29 -1.99
CA SER A 47 0.88 -3.22 -1.84
C SER A 47 1.05 -4.47 -2.72
N ASN A 48 2.08 -5.25 -2.45
CA ASN A 48 2.43 -6.46 -3.21
C ASN A 48 2.79 -7.65 -2.30
N PRO A 49 2.79 -8.90 -2.83
CA PRO A 49 3.14 -10.10 -2.06
C PRO A 49 4.53 -10.05 -1.42
N TYR A 50 5.51 -9.47 -2.13
CA TYR A 50 6.87 -9.34 -1.66
C TYR A 50 6.96 -8.54 -0.35
N MET A 51 6.30 -7.37 -0.31
CA MET A 51 6.17 -6.49 0.86
C MET A 51 5.48 -7.21 2.02
N ALA A 52 4.34 -7.84 1.74
CA ALA A 52 3.57 -8.58 2.74
C ALA A 52 4.41 -9.69 3.40
N ARG A 53 5.19 -10.44 2.61
CA ARG A 53 6.11 -11.46 3.13
C ARG A 53 7.22 -10.86 3.98
N ALA A 54 7.83 -9.76 3.55
CA ALA A 54 8.88 -9.07 4.30
C ALA A 54 8.35 -8.59 5.66
N TYR A 55 7.19 -7.93 5.66
CA TYR A 55 6.52 -7.48 6.88
C TYR A 55 6.17 -8.63 7.81
N GLY A 56 5.62 -9.73 7.27
CA GLY A 56 5.32 -10.92 8.08
C GLY A 56 6.55 -11.48 8.80
N ARG A 57 7.72 -11.46 8.15
CA ARG A 57 8.99 -11.89 8.76
C ARG A 57 9.44 -10.96 9.88
N VAL A 58 9.37 -9.64 9.68
CA VAL A 58 9.72 -8.67 10.73
C VAL A 58 8.76 -8.78 11.91
N VAL A 59 7.45 -8.93 11.66
CA VAL A 59 6.47 -9.18 12.71
C VAL A 59 6.79 -10.48 13.46
N LEU A 60 7.14 -11.57 12.77
CA LEU A 60 7.55 -12.80 13.45
C LEU A 60 8.80 -12.61 14.31
N GLY A 61 9.80 -11.86 13.83
CA GLY A 61 10.97 -11.48 14.63
C GLY A 61 10.57 -10.73 15.90
N PHE A 62 9.66 -9.77 15.77
CA PHE A 62 9.09 -9.05 16.90
C PHE A 62 8.37 -9.94 17.91
N LEU A 63 7.64 -10.97 17.45
CA LEU A 63 7.05 -11.95 18.36
C LEU A 63 8.11 -12.76 19.11
N ARG A 64 9.25 -13.06 18.48
CA ARG A 64 10.35 -13.83 19.08
C ARG A 64 11.13 -13.06 20.13
N ASP A 65 11.18 -11.73 20.04
CA ASP A 65 11.77 -10.87 21.08
C ASP A 65 10.98 -10.94 22.41
N GLY A 66 9.71 -11.36 22.37
CA GLY A 66 8.90 -11.71 23.54
C GLY A 66 8.08 -10.54 24.12
N GLY A 67 7.64 -10.66 25.38
CA GLY A 67 6.82 -9.64 26.04
C GLY A 67 5.32 -9.67 25.69
N LEU A 68 4.84 -10.80 25.16
CA LEU A 68 3.42 -11.02 24.82
C LEU A 68 2.65 -11.66 25.98
N ASP A 69 1.46 -11.14 26.25
CA ASP A 69 0.40 -11.81 26.96
C ASP A 69 -0.38 -12.70 25.98
N ARG A 70 -0.15 -14.01 26.05
CA ARG A 70 -0.78 -15.00 25.15
C ARG A 70 -2.27 -15.22 25.42
N SER A 71 -2.81 -14.68 26.51
CA SER A 71 -4.25 -14.74 26.80
C SER A 71 -5.06 -13.69 26.03
N GLN A 72 -4.37 -12.72 25.43
CA GLN A 72 -4.96 -11.62 24.67
C GLN A 72 -4.48 -11.68 23.21
N PRO A 73 -5.26 -11.17 22.25
CA PRO A 73 -4.81 -11.09 20.87
C PRO A 73 -3.67 -10.07 20.72
N LEU A 74 -2.77 -10.33 19.77
CA LEU A 74 -1.91 -9.31 19.19
C LEU A 74 -2.72 -8.50 18.16
N TYR A 75 -2.68 -7.18 18.24
CA TYR A 75 -3.30 -6.32 17.22
C TYR A 75 -2.26 -5.86 16.19
N ILE A 76 -2.60 -6.02 14.91
CA ILE A 76 -1.84 -5.51 13.77
C ILE A 76 -2.73 -4.49 13.07
N VAL A 77 -2.44 -3.20 13.23
CA VAL A 77 -3.26 -2.10 12.71
C VAL A 77 -2.63 -1.55 11.44
N GLU A 78 -3.33 -1.66 10.31
CA GLU A 78 -2.93 -1.02 9.06
C GLU A 78 -3.61 0.34 8.93
N LEU A 79 -2.83 1.41 8.90
CA LEU A 79 -3.29 2.78 8.74
C LEU A 79 -3.49 3.09 7.25
N GLY A 80 -4.71 3.44 6.85
CA GLY A 80 -5.01 3.76 5.46
C GLY A 80 -4.79 2.56 4.53
N ALA A 81 -5.46 1.44 4.80
CA ALA A 81 -5.25 0.19 4.06
C ALA A 81 -5.63 0.27 2.56
N GLY A 82 -6.27 1.37 2.14
CA GLY A 82 -6.55 1.70 0.74
C GLY A 82 -7.25 0.59 -0.03
N THR A 83 -6.51 -0.10 -0.89
CA THR A 83 -7.07 -1.20 -1.68
C THR A 83 -7.37 -2.47 -0.88
N GLY A 84 -6.73 -2.66 0.26
CA GLY A 84 -6.76 -3.91 1.03
C GLY A 84 -5.89 -5.04 0.45
N ARG A 85 -5.16 -4.80 -0.65
CA ARG A 85 -4.26 -5.78 -1.26
C ARG A 85 -3.14 -6.19 -0.32
N LEU A 86 -2.51 -5.25 0.37
CA LEU A 86 -1.46 -5.55 1.33
C LEU A 86 -2.00 -6.44 2.45
N ALA A 87 -3.13 -6.07 3.07
CA ALA A 87 -3.79 -6.88 4.09
C ALA A 87 -4.07 -8.31 3.63
N PHE A 88 -4.64 -8.47 2.43
CA PHE A 88 -4.92 -9.78 1.85
C PHE A 88 -3.64 -10.63 1.70
N GLN A 89 -2.59 -10.06 1.12
CA GLN A 89 -1.32 -10.78 0.99
C GLN A 89 -0.70 -11.08 2.34
N PHE A 90 -0.69 -10.10 3.26
CA PHE A 90 -0.13 -10.25 4.58
C PHE A 90 -0.80 -11.39 5.33
N LEU A 91 -2.14 -11.42 5.39
CA LEU A 91 -2.90 -12.47 6.06
C LEU A 91 -2.57 -13.86 5.49
N ARG A 92 -2.51 -14.01 4.16
CA ARG A 92 -2.13 -15.27 3.50
C ARG A 92 -0.72 -15.74 3.87
N HIS A 93 0.25 -14.83 3.86
CA HIS A 93 1.64 -15.16 4.17
C HIS A 93 1.83 -15.41 5.67
N PHE A 94 1.24 -14.56 6.50
CA PHE A 94 1.41 -14.57 7.94
C PHE A 94 0.73 -15.79 8.59
N ASP A 95 -0.45 -16.21 8.12
CA ASP A 95 -1.08 -17.46 8.60
C ASP A 95 -0.17 -18.68 8.37
N ARG A 96 0.43 -18.80 7.17
CA ARG A 96 1.38 -19.88 6.87
C ARG A 96 2.64 -19.78 7.73
N LEU A 97 3.14 -18.55 7.91
CA LEU A 97 4.33 -18.28 8.69
C LEU A 97 4.12 -18.64 10.17
N LEU A 98 2.97 -18.27 10.74
CA LEU A 98 2.61 -18.63 12.11
C LEU A 98 2.44 -20.14 12.27
N ALA A 99 1.73 -20.80 11.36
CA ALA A 99 1.53 -22.25 11.39
C ALA A 99 2.84 -23.04 11.43
N GLY A 100 3.89 -22.53 10.78
CA GLY A 100 5.24 -23.11 10.79
C GLY A 100 6.14 -22.66 11.94
N SER A 101 5.61 -21.99 12.97
CA SER A 101 6.39 -21.36 14.04
C SER A 101 5.92 -21.75 15.45
N PRO A 102 6.69 -21.41 16.51
CA PRO A 102 6.24 -21.52 17.91
C PRO A 102 5.01 -20.66 18.26
N PHE A 103 4.51 -19.84 17.33
CA PHE A 103 3.34 -18.96 17.50
C PHE A 103 2.11 -19.45 16.73
N ARG A 104 2.07 -20.70 16.27
CA ARG A 104 0.90 -21.28 15.57
C ARG A 104 -0.44 -21.12 16.30
N ASP A 105 -0.40 -21.09 17.63
CA ASP A 105 -1.57 -20.97 18.52
C ASP A 105 -1.80 -19.52 19.00
N LEU A 106 -1.03 -18.54 18.48
CA LEU A 106 -1.18 -17.13 18.85
C LEU A 106 -2.49 -16.57 18.29
N ALA A 107 -3.32 -16.01 19.18
CA ALA A 107 -4.42 -15.17 18.76
C ALA A 107 -3.87 -13.83 18.24
N PHE A 108 -4.22 -13.48 17.00
CA PHE A 108 -3.96 -12.15 16.46
C PHE A 108 -5.20 -11.63 15.74
N ARG A 109 -5.28 -10.31 15.62
CA ARG A 109 -6.29 -9.61 14.83
C ARG A 109 -5.62 -8.54 13.99
N TYR A 110 -5.72 -8.70 12.68
CA TYR A 110 -5.39 -7.66 11.72
C TYR A 110 -6.56 -6.68 11.65
N VAL A 111 -6.28 -5.39 11.71
CA VAL A 111 -7.28 -4.32 11.71
C VAL A 111 -6.99 -3.42 10.53
N MET A 112 -7.81 -3.53 9.48
CA MET A 112 -7.75 -2.62 8.34
C MET A 112 -8.46 -1.32 8.70
N THR A 113 -7.77 -0.18 8.54
CA THR A 113 -8.35 1.12 8.86
C THR A 113 -8.32 2.09 7.68
N ASP A 114 -9.33 2.95 7.58
CA ASP A 114 -9.39 4.08 6.66
C ASP A 114 -10.28 5.19 7.24
N VAL A 115 -10.19 6.38 6.67
CA VAL A 115 -11.15 7.47 6.91
C VAL A 115 -12.34 7.40 5.95
N ALA A 116 -12.14 6.83 4.76
CA ALA A 116 -13.13 6.76 3.69
C ALA A 116 -14.05 5.53 3.84
N GLU A 117 -15.31 5.76 4.24
CA GLU A 117 -16.32 4.70 4.34
C GLU A 117 -16.50 3.87 3.05
N PRO A 118 -16.41 4.43 1.83
CA PRO A 118 -16.49 3.62 0.61
C PRO A 118 -15.44 2.50 0.56
N ASN A 119 -14.23 2.70 1.12
CA ASN A 119 -13.21 1.66 1.19
C ASN A 119 -13.63 0.56 2.18
N LEU A 120 -14.11 0.94 3.36
CA LEU A 120 -14.60 -0.01 4.36
C LEU A 120 -15.77 -0.84 3.82
N ALA A 121 -16.72 -0.19 3.14
CA ALA A 121 -17.84 -0.87 2.49
C ALA A 121 -17.38 -1.88 1.44
N ALA A 122 -16.37 -1.52 0.62
CA ALA A 122 -15.79 -2.43 -0.36
C ALA A 122 -15.13 -3.64 0.31
N TRP A 123 -14.33 -3.45 1.37
CA TRP A 123 -13.69 -4.55 2.09
C TRP A 123 -14.70 -5.46 2.78
N ARG A 124 -15.74 -4.88 3.40
CA ARG A 124 -16.82 -5.59 4.07
C ARG A 124 -17.58 -6.51 3.11
N ALA A 125 -17.77 -6.07 1.86
CA ALA A 125 -18.41 -6.85 0.82
C ALA A 125 -17.46 -7.82 0.08
N HIS A 126 -16.14 -7.73 0.29
CA HIS A 126 -15.17 -8.46 -0.52
C HIS A 126 -15.12 -9.95 -0.15
N PRO A 127 -15.49 -10.88 -1.05
CA PRO A 127 -15.64 -12.30 -0.69
C PRO A 127 -14.30 -12.98 -0.33
N LEU A 128 -13.16 -12.48 -0.83
CA LEU A 128 -11.85 -13.01 -0.44
C LEU A 128 -11.43 -12.61 0.99
N LEU A 129 -12.05 -11.60 1.60
CA LEU A 129 -11.79 -11.21 2.99
C LEU A 129 -12.75 -11.90 3.97
N ALA A 130 -13.90 -12.38 3.49
CA ALA A 130 -14.94 -12.99 4.30
C ALA A 130 -14.46 -14.11 5.24
N PRO A 131 -13.53 -15.02 4.85
CA PRO A 131 -13.03 -16.05 5.76
C PRO A 131 -12.30 -15.49 7.00
N TRP A 132 -11.52 -14.42 6.83
CA TRP A 132 -10.81 -13.79 7.96
C TRP A 132 -11.72 -12.92 8.81
N LEU A 133 -12.69 -12.25 8.20
CA LEU A 133 -13.74 -11.52 8.93
C LEU A 133 -14.56 -12.48 9.80
N ALA A 134 -15.02 -13.60 9.23
CA ALA A 134 -15.83 -14.60 9.94
C ALA A 134 -15.07 -15.29 11.08
N SER A 135 -13.76 -15.50 10.93
CA SER A 135 -12.91 -16.09 11.98
C SER A 135 -12.44 -15.08 13.03
N GLY A 136 -12.69 -13.78 12.84
CA GLY A 136 -12.22 -12.70 13.72
C GLY A 136 -10.71 -12.43 13.66
N ARG A 137 -10.02 -13.01 12.67
CA ARG A 137 -8.59 -12.74 12.36
C ARG A 137 -8.40 -11.41 11.63
N LEU A 138 -9.41 -10.96 10.89
CA LEU A 138 -9.48 -9.63 10.30
C LEU A 138 -10.66 -8.87 10.92
N ASP A 139 -10.46 -7.60 11.19
CA ASP A 139 -11.50 -6.66 11.60
C ASP A 139 -11.29 -5.32 10.88
N LEU A 140 -12.34 -4.51 10.87
CA LEU A 140 -12.36 -3.22 10.20
C LEU A 140 -12.59 -2.12 11.23
N ALA A 141 -12.03 -0.95 11.00
CA ALA A 141 -12.34 0.23 11.80
C ALA A 141 -12.19 1.51 10.99
N ARG A 142 -13.16 2.40 11.10
CA ARG A 142 -12.98 3.78 10.64
C ARG A 142 -12.06 4.49 11.63
N PHE A 143 -10.91 4.96 11.16
CA PHE A 143 -9.90 5.59 12.02
C PHE A 143 -9.23 6.77 11.30
N ASP A 144 -9.33 7.94 11.91
CA ASP A 144 -8.63 9.14 11.48
C ASP A 144 -7.28 9.23 12.16
N ALA A 145 -6.23 8.76 11.47
CA ALA A 145 -4.87 8.80 11.97
C ALA A 145 -4.40 10.23 12.37
N ALA A 146 -5.01 11.30 11.88
CA ALA A 146 -4.69 12.68 12.28
C ALA A 146 -5.39 13.14 13.57
N ARG A 147 -6.45 12.46 14.03
CA ARG A 147 -7.35 12.97 15.08
C ARG A 147 -7.71 11.97 16.17
N ASP A 148 -7.93 10.71 15.82
CA ASP A 148 -8.56 9.76 16.72
C ASP A 148 -7.56 9.21 17.76
N ASP A 149 -8.06 9.01 18.99
CA ASP A 149 -7.31 8.51 20.15
C ASP A 149 -7.62 7.02 20.47
N ALA A 150 -8.62 6.45 19.81
CA ALA A 150 -9.09 5.09 20.01
C ALA A 150 -9.57 4.49 18.69
N ILE A 151 -9.53 3.16 18.58
CA ILE A 151 -9.95 2.41 17.39
C ILE A 151 -11.15 1.55 17.77
N ALA A 152 -12.34 1.90 17.27
CA ALA A 152 -13.56 1.12 17.49
C ALA A 152 -13.68 0.05 16.41
N LEU A 153 -13.60 -1.23 16.81
CA LEU A 153 -13.67 -2.37 15.89
C LEU A 153 -15.13 -2.68 15.50
N GLU A 154 -15.38 -2.94 14.22
CA GLU A 154 -16.73 -3.22 13.72
C GLU A 154 -17.28 -4.58 14.15
N HIS A 155 -16.50 -5.65 14.01
CA HIS A 155 -16.98 -7.02 14.23
C HIS A 155 -16.63 -7.51 15.63
N GLY A 156 -15.45 -7.15 16.13
CA GLY A 156 -14.99 -7.52 17.45
C GLY A 156 -15.71 -6.83 18.59
N GLY A 157 -16.43 -5.73 18.32
CA GLY A 157 -17.15 -4.91 19.32
C GLY A 157 -16.25 -4.28 20.39
N ALA A 158 -14.93 -4.48 20.30
CA ALA A 158 -13.95 -3.93 21.23
C ALA A 158 -13.48 -2.55 20.75
N THR A 159 -13.16 -1.68 21.70
CA THR A 159 -12.48 -0.42 21.43
C THR A 159 -11.04 -0.53 21.91
N LEU A 160 -10.09 -0.40 20.99
CA LEU A 160 -8.67 -0.30 21.32
C LEU A 160 -8.43 1.12 21.84
N ALA A 161 -8.11 1.22 23.12
CA ALA A 161 -7.91 2.47 23.84
C ALA A 161 -6.86 2.25 24.94
N PRO A 162 -6.29 3.32 25.51
CA PRO A 162 -5.39 3.20 26.65
C PRO A 162 -6.02 2.37 27.78
N GLY A 163 -5.32 1.31 28.20
CA GLY A 163 -5.77 0.40 29.25
C GLY A 163 -6.63 -0.79 28.78
N THR A 164 -7.06 -0.83 27.50
CA THR A 164 -7.79 -2.00 26.93
C THR A 164 -6.89 -2.92 26.11
N VAL A 165 -5.68 -2.48 25.76
CA VAL A 165 -4.70 -3.25 24.99
C VAL A 165 -3.52 -3.66 25.87
N HIS A 166 -3.38 -4.98 26.08
CA HIS A 166 -2.36 -5.55 26.98
C HIS A 166 -1.09 -5.98 26.26
N ASN A 167 -1.20 -6.36 24.99
CA ASN A 167 -0.07 -6.68 24.13
C ASN A 167 0.52 -5.41 23.49
N PRO A 168 1.79 -5.46 23.03
CA PRO A 168 2.27 -4.50 22.05
C PRO A 168 1.38 -4.46 20.80
N VAL A 169 1.38 -3.34 20.10
CA VAL A 169 0.65 -3.19 18.83
C VAL A 169 1.66 -3.14 17.69
N VAL A 170 1.36 -3.85 16.61
CA VAL A 170 2.05 -3.68 15.33
C VAL A 170 1.24 -2.68 14.51
N VAL A 171 1.91 -1.69 13.92
CA VAL A 171 1.32 -0.69 13.04
C VAL A 171 1.96 -0.82 11.66
N ILE A 172 1.15 -0.88 10.62
CA ILE A 172 1.60 -0.80 9.22
C ILE A 172 1.11 0.54 8.67
N ALA A 173 2.03 1.33 8.10
CA ALA A 173 1.77 2.68 7.62
C ALA A 173 2.42 2.88 6.24
N ASN A 174 1.79 2.33 5.20
CA ASN A 174 2.28 2.44 3.82
C ASN A 174 1.52 3.55 3.08
N TYR A 175 2.21 4.48 2.43
CA TYR A 175 1.59 5.56 1.63
C TYR A 175 0.50 6.33 2.40
N VAL A 176 0.74 6.52 3.69
CA VAL A 176 -0.18 7.20 4.59
C VAL A 176 0.51 8.35 5.30
N LEU A 177 1.80 8.22 5.66
CA LEU A 177 2.49 9.29 6.34
C LEU A 177 2.73 10.50 5.42
N ASP A 178 2.85 10.28 4.11
CA ASP A 178 2.90 11.33 3.08
C ASP A 178 1.55 12.03 2.82
N SER A 179 0.47 11.42 3.33
CA SER A 179 -0.92 11.85 3.17
C SER A 179 -1.52 12.38 4.47
N LEU A 180 -0.70 12.50 5.53
CA LEU A 180 -1.07 13.14 6.79
C LEU A 180 -0.56 14.59 6.84
N PRO A 181 -1.31 15.50 7.50
CA PRO A 181 -0.90 16.89 7.64
C PRO A 181 0.52 17.04 8.21
N LEU A 182 1.37 17.75 7.47
CA LEU A 182 2.73 18.03 7.88
C LEU A 182 3.07 19.51 7.71
N ASP A 183 4.11 19.95 8.40
CA ASP A 183 4.62 21.31 8.31
C ASP A 183 5.91 21.36 7.49
N GLY A 184 6.27 22.55 7.02
CA GLY A 184 7.49 22.79 6.26
C GLY A 184 8.33 23.87 6.92
N PHE A 185 9.65 23.69 6.89
CA PHE A 185 10.60 24.60 7.49
C PHE A 185 11.81 24.82 6.59
N SER A 186 12.46 25.95 6.80
CA SER A 186 13.77 26.24 6.21
C SER A 186 14.74 26.73 7.28
N VAL A 187 15.99 26.31 7.17
CA VAL A 187 17.10 26.97 7.85
C VAL A 187 17.71 27.96 6.87
N LYS A 188 17.83 29.21 7.29
CA LYS A 188 18.51 30.28 6.55
C LYS A 188 19.32 31.11 7.53
N ASP A 189 20.60 31.30 7.24
CA ASP A 189 21.52 32.08 8.08
C ASP A 189 21.50 31.58 9.54
N GLY A 190 21.43 30.26 9.74
CA GLY A 190 21.36 29.60 11.06
C GLY A 190 20.04 29.82 11.82
N ARG A 191 18.98 30.30 11.16
CA ARG A 191 17.67 30.54 11.77
C ARG A 191 16.59 29.68 11.11
N LEU A 192 15.75 29.08 11.94
CA LEU A 192 14.56 28.36 11.50
C LEU A 192 13.46 29.34 11.08
N HIS A 193 12.86 29.04 9.93
CA HIS A 193 11.71 29.72 9.38
C HIS A 193 10.61 28.70 9.11
N GLU A 194 9.38 28.98 9.52
CA GLU A 194 8.21 28.20 9.11
C GLU A 194 7.77 28.59 7.69
N TRP A 195 7.26 27.61 6.95
CA TRP A 195 6.57 27.84 5.69
C TRP A 195 5.15 28.30 5.98
N ARG A 196 4.86 29.57 5.72
CA ARG A 196 3.50 30.10 5.59
C ARG A 196 3.05 29.91 4.17
N VAL A 197 2.13 28.97 3.98
CA VAL A 197 1.64 28.59 2.66
C VAL A 197 0.29 29.20 2.39
N ARG A 198 0.03 29.43 1.11
CA ARG A 198 -1.28 29.86 0.62
C ARG A 198 -1.59 29.11 -0.67
N LEU A 199 -2.68 28.36 -0.67
CA LEU A 199 -3.22 27.78 -1.89
C LEU A 199 -3.83 28.87 -2.78
N CYS A 200 -3.39 28.93 -4.03
CA CYS A 200 -3.93 29.81 -5.06
C CYS A 200 -4.49 28.97 -6.21
N SER A 201 -5.49 29.47 -6.90
CA SER A 201 -5.98 28.91 -8.17
C SER A 201 -5.41 29.67 -9.36
N THR A 202 -5.32 28.99 -10.51
CA THR A 202 -5.08 29.62 -11.81
C THR A 202 -6.32 30.27 -12.41
N HIS A 203 -7.51 30.09 -11.82
CA HIS A 203 -8.78 30.67 -12.29
C HIS A 203 -9.46 31.54 -11.22
N PRO A 204 -10.10 32.66 -11.61
CA PRO A 204 -10.99 33.40 -10.72
C PRO A 204 -12.19 32.52 -10.31
N ASP A 205 -12.77 32.80 -9.14
CA ASP A 205 -14.01 32.17 -8.64
C ASP A 205 -13.98 30.63 -8.57
N THR A 206 -12.82 30.06 -8.24
CA THR A 206 -12.68 28.61 -8.11
C THR A 206 -13.44 28.07 -6.90
N ASP A 207 -14.34 27.13 -7.18
CA ASP A 207 -15.05 26.36 -6.16
C ASP A 207 -14.11 25.30 -5.54
N LEU A 208 -14.06 25.27 -4.21
CA LEU A 208 -13.31 24.26 -3.45
C LEU A 208 -14.01 22.90 -3.40
N ASP A 209 -15.28 22.84 -3.82
CA ASP A 209 -16.04 21.59 -3.94
C ASP A 209 -15.90 20.94 -5.32
N ASP A 210 -15.27 21.61 -6.30
CA ASP A 210 -14.92 21.06 -7.61
C ASP A 210 -13.92 19.88 -7.46
N PRO A 211 -14.23 18.68 -7.98
CA PRO A 211 -13.34 17.52 -7.91
C PRO A 211 -11.97 17.75 -8.57
N ASP A 212 -11.88 18.63 -9.57
CA ASP A 212 -10.66 18.89 -10.33
C ASP A 212 -9.86 20.08 -9.79
N VAL A 213 -10.25 20.65 -8.65
CA VAL A 213 -9.64 21.86 -8.07
C VAL A 213 -8.12 21.75 -7.91
N LEU A 214 -7.61 20.57 -7.55
CA LEU A 214 -6.18 20.35 -7.32
C LEU A 214 -5.34 20.48 -8.60
N SER A 215 -5.90 20.17 -9.77
CA SER A 215 -5.18 20.34 -11.06
C SER A 215 -4.87 21.82 -11.37
N ARG A 216 -5.70 22.73 -10.84
CA ARG A 216 -5.62 24.19 -11.04
C ARG A 216 -5.04 24.92 -9.85
N ALA A 217 -4.73 24.20 -8.77
CA ALA A 217 -4.15 24.77 -7.56
C ALA A 217 -2.63 24.91 -7.66
N ARG A 218 -2.08 25.95 -7.03
CA ARG A 218 -0.64 26.21 -6.89
C ARG A 218 -0.37 26.67 -5.46
N LEU A 219 0.72 26.19 -4.87
CA LEU A 219 1.09 26.55 -3.50
C LEU A 219 2.10 27.70 -3.53
N ALA A 220 1.72 28.86 -2.98
CA ALA A 220 2.65 29.94 -2.68
C ALA A 220 3.23 29.74 -1.28
N VAL A 221 4.54 29.96 -1.11
CA VAL A 221 5.24 29.80 0.17
C VAL A 221 6.00 31.06 0.54
N GLU A 222 5.73 31.54 1.76
CA GLU A 222 6.45 32.61 2.42
C GLU A 222 7.22 32.03 3.62
N LEU A 223 8.44 32.50 3.84
CA LEU A 223 9.26 32.08 4.97
C LEU A 223 9.11 33.09 6.11
N CYS A 224 8.60 32.63 7.25
CA CYS A 224 8.43 33.48 8.43
C CYS A 224 9.32 32.99 9.56
N PRO A 225 9.98 33.89 10.33
CA PRO A 225 10.77 33.50 11.50
C PRO A 225 9.94 32.64 12.47
N LEU A 226 10.51 31.53 12.90
CA LEU A 226 9.84 30.59 13.80
C LEU A 226 9.98 31.05 15.27
N PRO A 227 8.88 31.29 16.00
CA PRO A 227 8.94 31.54 17.43
C PRO A 227 9.34 30.28 18.23
N PRO A 228 9.92 30.41 19.43
CA PRO A 228 10.15 29.28 20.34
C PRO A 228 8.85 28.57 20.73
N GLY A 229 8.91 27.26 20.97
CA GLY A 229 7.74 26.47 21.39
C GLY A 229 6.66 26.41 20.32
N ALA A 230 7.06 26.20 19.06
CA ALA A 230 6.20 26.33 17.89
C ALA A 230 4.99 25.38 17.91
N TYR A 231 5.13 24.21 18.54
CA TYR A 231 4.06 23.22 18.69
C TYR A 231 3.41 23.23 20.07
N GLY A 232 4.10 23.73 21.10
CA GLY A 232 3.66 23.56 22.49
C GLY A 232 3.75 22.10 22.96
N ASP A 233 4.47 21.27 22.22
CA ASP A 233 4.78 19.88 22.53
C ASP A 233 6.30 19.79 22.65
N ALA A 234 6.77 19.47 23.87
CA ALA A 234 8.19 19.52 24.21
C ALA A 234 9.06 18.59 23.37
N GLU A 235 8.50 17.50 22.85
CA GLU A 235 9.24 16.55 22.03
C GLU A 235 9.30 16.99 20.58
N LEU A 236 8.16 17.42 20.01
CA LEU A 236 8.16 17.97 18.65
C LEU A 236 9.07 19.20 18.56
N ASP A 237 8.99 20.08 19.57
CA ASP A 237 9.83 21.27 19.65
C ASP A 237 11.32 20.90 19.84
N ARG A 238 11.64 19.82 20.56
CA ARG A 238 13.02 19.32 20.69
C ARG A 238 13.57 18.83 19.36
N ILE A 239 12.83 17.99 18.63
CA ILE A 239 13.27 17.47 17.32
C ILE A 239 13.45 18.64 16.34
N LEU A 240 12.53 19.61 16.35
CA LEU A 240 12.63 20.76 15.48
C LEU A 240 13.84 21.64 15.81
N ASP A 241 14.17 21.84 17.09
CA ASP A 241 15.32 22.63 17.50
C ASP A 241 16.66 21.95 17.16
N GLU A 242 16.72 20.61 17.16
CA GLU A 242 17.90 19.87 16.66
C GLU A 242 18.21 20.22 15.20
N TYR A 243 17.18 20.49 14.38
CA TYR A 243 17.36 20.89 12.98
C TYR A 243 17.84 22.33 12.80
N ARG A 244 17.87 23.16 13.84
CA ARG A 244 18.50 24.49 13.79
C ARG A 244 20.00 24.39 13.43
N GLY A 245 20.64 23.27 13.76
CA GLY A 245 22.05 23.02 13.45
C GLY A 245 22.34 22.63 12.01
N LEU A 246 21.33 22.46 11.16
CA LEU A 246 21.52 22.17 9.74
C LEU A 246 22.08 23.40 9.00
N SER A 247 22.80 23.15 7.90
CA SER A 247 23.13 24.20 6.94
C SER A 247 21.88 24.72 6.24
N ASP A 248 22.00 25.83 5.49
CA ASP A 248 20.90 26.40 4.72
C ASP A 248 20.17 25.34 3.90
N THR A 249 18.90 25.10 4.24
CA THR A 249 18.12 23.99 3.71
C THR A 249 16.62 24.16 3.90
N ALA A 250 15.84 23.24 3.34
CA ALA A 250 14.39 23.15 3.42
C ALA A 250 13.98 21.70 3.69
N PHE A 251 13.06 21.49 4.63
CA PHE A 251 12.59 20.14 4.99
C PHE A 251 11.13 20.14 5.43
N THR A 252 10.50 18.98 5.29
CA THR A 252 9.18 18.69 5.86
C THR A 252 9.32 18.19 7.31
N PHE A 253 8.29 18.39 8.11
CA PHE A 253 8.21 17.96 9.50
C PHE A 253 6.87 17.25 9.74
N PRO A 254 6.86 15.93 10.00
CA PRO A 254 5.66 15.10 9.93
C PRO A 254 4.84 15.21 11.23
N SER A 255 4.39 16.41 11.58
CA SER A 255 3.76 16.73 12.88
C SER A 255 2.53 15.87 13.17
N ALA A 256 1.62 15.65 12.22
CA ALA A 256 0.47 14.77 12.45
C ALA A 256 0.86 13.29 12.57
N SER A 257 1.87 12.83 11.82
CA SER A 257 2.37 11.46 11.91
C SER A 257 2.98 11.18 13.29
N LEU A 258 3.83 12.08 13.80
CA LEU A 258 4.41 11.94 15.14
C LEU A 258 3.33 11.97 16.24
N ALA A 259 2.33 12.82 16.09
CA ALA A 259 1.18 12.83 17.00
C ALA A 259 0.38 11.52 16.94
N CYS A 260 0.18 10.95 15.74
CA CYS A 260 -0.46 9.65 15.56
C CYS A 260 0.30 8.54 16.27
N LEU A 261 1.62 8.44 16.05
CA LEU A 261 2.48 7.45 16.70
C LEU A 261 2.48 7.61 18.23
N SER A 262 2.41 8.85 18.74
CA SER A 262 2.29 9.12 20.17
C SER A 262 0.96 8.58 20.74
N ARG A 263 -0.16 8.81 20.05
CA ARG A 263 -1.48 8.27 20.45
C ARG A 263 -1.50 6.74 20.42
N LEU A 264 -0.99 6.12 19.35
CA LEU A 264 -0.92 4.66 19.21
C LEU A 264 0.03 4.02 20.23
N SER A 265 1.17 4.66 20.51
CA SER A 265 2.09 4.23 21.56
C SER A 265 1.41 4.25 22.93
N ARG A 266 0.67 5.32 23.27
CA ARG A 266 -0.11 5.40 24.52
C ARG A 266 -1.18 4.31 24.59
N LEU A 267 -1.88 4.05 23.50
CA LEU A 267 -2.86 2.96 23.38
C LEU A 267 -2.22 1.60 23.68
N ALA A 268 -1.00 1.36 23.17
CA ALA A 268 -0.26 0.11 23.36
C ALA A 268 0.58 0.04 24.66
N GLY A 269 0.41 0.99 25.58
CA GLY A 269 1.18 1.05 26.83
C GLY A 269 2.68 1.28 26.60
N GLY A 270 3.04 2.06 25.60
CA GLY A 270 4.42 2.41 25.24
C GLY A 270 5.14 1.41 24.34
N ARG A 271 4.46 0.34 23.89
CA ARG A 271 5.08 -0.79 23.17
C ARG A 271 4.52 -0.91 21.75
N LEU A 272 5.33 -0.54 20.76
CA LEU A 272 4.89 -0.41 19.37
C LEU A 272 5.96 -0.97 18.44
N LEU A 273 5.54 -1.74 17.44
CA LEU A 273 6.32 -1.94 16.21
C LEU A 273 5.62 -1.16 15.10
N VAL A 274 6.32 -0.27 14.41
CA VAL A 274 5.80 0.42 13.22
C VAL A 274 6.59 -0.03 12.01
N LEU A 275 5.90 -0.52 10.99
CA LEU A 275 6.44 -0.76 9.66
C LEU A 275 5.87 0.30 8.72
N SER A 276 6.72 1.06 8.06
CA SER A 276 6.29 2.21 7.28
C SER A 276 7.03 2.27 5.96
N THR A 277 6.30 2.44 4.86
CA THR A 277 6.88 2.66 3.53
C THR A 277 6.24 3.85 2.86
N ASP A 278 7.03 4.90 2.63
CA ASP A 278 6.59 6.12 1.94
C ASP A 278 7.71 6.68 1.07
N LYS A 279 7.34 7.59 0.17
CA LYS A 279 8.31 8.51 -0.41
C LYS A 279 8.89 9.38 0.71
N GLY A 280 10.20 9.31 0.93
CA GLY A 280 10.83 10.01 2.04
C GLY A 280 12.28 9.62 2.20
N ASP A 281 12.98 10.27 3.12
CA ASP A 281 14.37 9.97 3.44
C ASP A 281 14.56 9.87 4.97
N ALA A 282 15.35 8.87 5.39
CA ALA A 282 15.64 8.59 6.78
C ALA A 282 16.96 9.22 7.27
N ARG A 283 17.77 9.76 6.36
CA ARG A 283 19.11 10.27 6.65
C ARG A 283 19.10 11.78 6.82
N GLU A 284 19.86 12.26 7.81
CA GLU A 284 20.00 13.70 8.04
C GLU A 284 20.68 14.42 6.86
N ASP A 285 21.61 13.76 6.18
CA ASP A 285 22.37 14.37 5.07
C ASP A 285 21.50 14.65 3.83
N ALA A 286 20.43 13.88 3.64
CA ALA A 286 19.43 14.15 2.61
C ALA A 286 18.66 15.44 2.87
N LEU A 287 18.54 15.85 4.15
CA LEU A 287 17.99 17.13 4.54
C LEU A 287 18.95 18.30 4.30
N ARG A 288 20.19 18.08 3.85
CA ARG A 288 21.18 19.15 3.60
C ARG A 288 21.17 19.66 2.16
N ALA A 289 20.44 18.99 1.27
CA ALA A 289 20.25 19.46 -0.09
C ALA A 289 19.13 20.52 -0.13
N PRO A 290 19.31 21.66 -0.84
CA PRO A 290 18.23 22.61 -1.03
C PRO A 290 17.15 21.99 -1.92
N THR A 291 16.15 21.40 -1.30
CA THR A 291 14.95 20.93 -1.99
C THR A 291 13.85 21.99 -1.84
N GLY A 292 13.14 22.30 -2.92
CA GLY A 292 11.92 23.10 -2.83
C GLY A 292 10.83 22.34 -2.04
N THR A 293 9.59 22.81 -2.13
CA THR A 293 8.45 22.14 -1.47
C THR A 293 8.24 20.69 -1.93
N ASN A 294 8.80 20.29 -3.08
CA ASN A 294 8.67 18.96 -3.71
C ASN A 294 7.22 18.44 -3.75
N LEU A 295 6.25 19.36 -3.79
CA LEU A 295 4.83 19.07 -3.82
C LEU A 295 4.36 18.96 -5.27
N THR A 296 3.76 17.84 -5.62
CA THR A 296 3.17 17.61 -6.95
C THR A 296 1.66 17.48 -6.80
N LEU A 297 0.89 18.34 -7.46
CA LEU A 297 -0.58 18.40 -7.37
C LEU A 297 -1.22 17.82 -8.65
N HIS A 298 -1.78 16.61 -8.59
CA HIS A 298 -2.49 15.94 -9.69
C HIS A 298 -3.60 15.02 -9.16
N GLY A 299 -4.86 15.48 -9.11
CA GLY A 299 -5.99 14.71 -8.57
C GLY A 299 -5.90 14.49 -7.05
N SER A 300 -4.84 13.82 -6.59
CA SER A 300 -4.29 13.81 -5.23
C SER A 300 -2.94 14.57 -5.22
N PHE A 301 -2.20 14.52 -4.11
CA PHE A 301 -0.82 14.98 -4.05
C PHE A 301 0.01 14.08 -3.14
N SER A 302 1.33 14.12 -3.32
CA SER A 302 2.29 13.48 -2.43
C SER A 302 3.37 14.47 -2.00
N ILE A 303 3.88 14.28 -0.80
CA ILE A 303 4.93 15.10 -0.21
C ILE A 303 5.87 14.20 0.60
N SER A 304 7.18 14.38 0.44
CA SER A 304 8.15 13.46 1.05
C SER A 304 8.09 13.49 2.58
N VAL A 305 8.05 12.31 3.18
CA VAL A 305 8.13 12.10 4.63
C VAL A 305 9.57 12.29 5.09
N ASN A 306 9.75 13.07 6.15
CA ASN A 306 11.01 13.16 6.86
C ASN A 306 11.10 12.00 7.88
N TYR A 307 11.55 10.83 7.41
CA TYR A 307 11.73 9.66 8.27
C TYR A 307 12.84 9.86 9.30
N HIS A 308 13.79 10.76 9.05
CA HIS A 308 14.77 11.15 10.06
C HIS A 308 14.08 11.74 11.31
N ALA A 309 13.07 12.60 11.14
CA ALA A 309 12.29 13.14 12.27
C ALA A 309 11.54 12.04 13.04
N VAL A 310 11.02 11.03 12.33
CA VAL A 310 10.39 9.84 12.94
C VAL A 310 11.42 9.03 13.73
N ALA A 311 12.62 8.83 13.20
CA ALA A 311 13.71 8.15 13.92
C ALA A 311 14.11 8.91 15.20
N ARG A 312 14.22 10.25 15.15
CA ARG A 312 14.51 11.08 16.33
C ARG A 312 13.43 10.93 17.40
N PHE A 313 12.16 10.97 17.02
CA PHE A 313 11.01 10.73 17.91
C PHE A 313 11.09 9.37 18.63
N VAL A 314 11.50 8.33 17.90
CA VAL A 314 11.66 6.98 18.45
C VAL A 314 12.83 6.91 19.42
N HIS A 315 13.97 7.51 19.08
CA HIS A 315 15.15 7.56 19.93
C HIS A 315 14.95 8.37 21.21
N HIS A 316 14.22 9.49 21.16
CA HIS A 316 13.88 10.28 22.35
C HIS A 316 13.05 9.48 23.37
N ARG A 317 12.36 8.43 22.94
CA ARG A 317 11.62 7.48 23.79
C ARG A 317 12.42 6.23 24.19
N GLY A 318 13.72 6.19 23.90
CA GLY A 318 14.56 5.02 24.15
C GLY A 318 14.23 3.83 23.25
N GLY A 319 13.52 4.07 22.14
CA GLY A 319 13.25 3.08 21.12
C GLY A 319 14.37 2.95 20.10
N GLU A 320 14.12 2.12 19.11
CA GLU A 320 15.05 1.80 18.05
C GLU A 320 14.45 2.08 16.67
N ALA A 321 15.19 2.82 15.83
CA ALA A 321 14.86 3.05 14.43
C ALA A 321 15.74 2.16 13.54
N LEU A 322 15.10 1.28 12.77
CA LEU A 322 15.71 0.43 11.75
C LEU A 322 15.44 1.07 10.40
N THR A 323 16.48 1.65 9.81
CA THR A 323 16.41 2.41 8.57
C THR A 323 17.54 1.97 7.64
N CYS A 324 17.30 1.97 6.33
CA CYS A 324 18.36 1.70 5.37
C CYS A 324 19.42 2.83 5.38
N PRO A 325 20.73 2.52 5.39
CA PRO A 325 21.79 3.54 5.34
C PRO A 325 21.97 4.17 3.94
N ASP A 326 21.51 3.48 2.90
CA ASP A 326 21.64 3.93 1.52
C ASP A 326 20.52 4.88 1.12
N ARG A 327 20.77 5.63 0.04
CA ARG A 327 19.81 6.60 -0.47
C ARG A 327 18.70 5.89 -1.26
N PRO A 328 17.42 6.18 -0.98
CA PRO A 328 16.31 5.62 -1.74
C PRO A 328 16.22 6.22 -3.16
N HIS A 329 15.75 5.42 -4.10
CA HIS A 329 15.41 5.81 -5.47
C HIS A 329 13.98 6.36 -5.56
N ALA A 330 13.00 5.69 -4.95
CA ALA A 330 11.58 6.03 -5.01
C ALA A 330 10.91 6.06 -3.63
N ILE A 331 11.16 5.05 -2.80
CA ILE A 331 10.52 4.84 -1.50
C ILE A 331 11.53 4.45 -0.43
N THR A 332 11.22 4.78 0.83
CA THR A 332 11.96 4.32 2.00
C THR A 332 11.06 3.41 2.82
N THR A 333 11.57 2.23 3.19
CA THR A 333 10.91 1.32 4.14
C THR A 333 11.67 1.33 5.45
N CYS A 334 10.98 1.61 6.56
CA CYS A 334 11.56 1.68 7.90
C CYS A 334 10.80 0.76 8.86
N ALA A 335 11.49 0.30 9.90
CA ALA A 335 10.85 -0.27 11.09
C ALA A 335 11.22 0.54 12.34
N PHE A 336 10.26 0.82 13.21
CA PHE A 336 10.46 1.56 14.45
C PHE A 336 9.94 0.76 15.64
N VAL A 337 10.78 0.54 16.63
CA VAL A 337 10.46 -0.23 17.84
C VAL A 337 10.42 0.71 19.05
N LEU A 338 9.28 0.81 19.72
CA LEU A 338 9.10 1.49 20.99
C LEU A 338 8.87 0.47 22.10
N GLY A 339 9.46 0.71 23.27
CA GLY A 339 9.33 -0.16 24.43
C GLY A 339 9.81 -1.59 24.17
N PRO A 340 11.04 -1.81 23.67
CA PRO A 340 11.55 -3.15 23.45
C PRO A 340 11.59 -3.97 24.75
N PRO A 341 11.48 -5.31 24.67
CA PRO A 341 11.61 -6.16 25.85
C PRO A 341 13.03 -6.06 26.47
N PRO A 342 13.27 -6.56 27.69
CA PRO A 342 14.57 -6.45 28.36
C PRO A 342 15.78 -6.99 27.57
N GLY A 343 15.56 -7.90 26.62
CA GLY A 343 16.59 -8.43 25.73
C GLY A 343 16.86 -7.59 24.48
N GLY A 344 16.15 -6.46 24.30
CA GLY A 344 16.19 -5.66 23.08
C GLY A 344 15.34 -6.24 21.95
N ALA A 345 15.44 -5.63 20.76
CA ALA A 345 14.72 -6.04 19.55
C ALA A 345 15.63 -6.84 18.60
N VAL A 346 16.26 -7.90 19.11
CA VAL A 346 17.33 -8.64 18.40
C VAL A 346 16.79 -9.37 17.19
N GLU A 347 15.72 -10.13 17.36
CA GLU A 347 15.08 -10.90 16.29
C GLU A 347 14.36 -9.98 15.31
N THR A 348 13.76 -8.89 15.79
CA THR A 348 13.19 -7.84 14.92
C THR A 348 14.27 -7.23 14.01
N ARG A 349 15.42 -6.85 14.57
CA ARG A 349 16.54 -6.27 13.82
C ARG A 349 17.09 -7.24 12.79
N ALA A 350 17.31 -8.50 13.17
CA ALA A 350 17.78 -9.53 12.25
C ALA A 350 16.79 -9.75 11.11
N ALA A 351 15.50 -9.88 11.42
CA ALA A 351 14.46 -10.04 10.41
C ALA A 351 14.34 -8.83 9.47
N TYR A 352 14.49 -7.60 9.99
CA TYR A 352 14.52 -6.39 9.17
C TYR A 352 15.73 -6.37 8.24
N ALA A 353 16.92 -6.67 8.77
CA ALA A 353 18.15 -6.70 7.98
C ALA A 353 18.06 -7.70 6.83
N GLU A 354 17.50 -8.88 7.07
CA GLU A 354 17.37 -9.93 6.05
C GLU A 354 16.22 -9.69 5.06
N ALA A 355 15.04 -9.30 5.55
CA ALA A 355 13.82 -9.27 4.75
C ALA A 355 13.56 -7.93 4.07
N ILE A 356 14.14 -6.84 4.56
CA ILE A 356 13.93 -5.48 4.04
C ILE A 356 15.26 -4.88 3.60
N ASP A 357 16.29 -4.83 4.44
CA ASP A 357 17.53 -4.10 4.10
C ASP A 357 18.37 -4.83 3.04
N ALA A 358 18.52 -6.16 3.15
CA ALA A 358 19.27 -6.96 2.18
C ALA A 358 18.54 -7.16 0.84
N GLN A 359 17.21 -6.97 0.82
CA GLN A 359 16.38 -7.13 -0.36
C GLN A 359 15.33 -6.01 -0.39
N ARG A 360 15.75 -4.82 -0.79
CA ARG A 360 14.94 -3.61 -0.60
C ARG A 360 13.74 -3.57 -1.55
N PRO A 361 12.55 -3.22 -1.06
CA PRO A 361 11.40 -2.94 -1.92
C PRO A 361 11.69 -1.86 -2.97
N ASP A 362 12.50 -0.87 -2.61
CA ASP A 362 12.93 0.22 -3.49
C ASP A 362 13.85 -0.25 -4.64
N ASP A 363 14.81 -1.13 -4.34
CA ASP A 363 15.66 -1.75 -5.35
C ASP A 363 14.83 -2.66 -6.26
N LEU A 364 13.91 -3.45 -5.68
CA LEU A 364 13.04 -4.32 -6.44
C LEU A 364 12.19 -3.54 -7.44
N PHE A 365 11.67 -2.39 -7.01
CA PHE A 365 10.94 -1.49 -7.88
C PHE A 365 11.81 -0.89 -8.99
N SER A 366 13.04 -0.51 -8.66
CA SER A 366 14.01 -0.01 -9.65
C SER A 366 14.38 -1.09 -10.67
N LEU A 367 14.58 -2.33 -10.23
CA LEU A 367 14.81 -3.49 -11.09
C LEU A 367 13.59 -3.77 -11.96
N GLN A 368 12.38 -3.67 -11.42
CA GLN A 368 11.14 -3.82 -12.18
C GLN A 368 11.05 -2.81 -13.32
N GLN A 369 11.28 -1.52 -13.04
CA GLN A 369 11.28 -0.50 -14.11
C GLN A 369 12.35 -0.77 -15.18
N ALA A 370 13.51 -1.31 -14.78
CA ALA A 370 14.54 -1.68 -15.74
C ALA A 370 14.11 -2.88 -16.60
N MET A 371 13.49 -3.89 -15.98
CA MET A 371 12.96 -5.06 -16.68
C MET A 371 11.81 -4.67 -17.62
N GLU A 372 10.94 -3.75 -17.21
CA GLU A 372 9.83 -3.20 -18.04
C GLU A 372 10.32 -2.67 -19.39
N ARG A 373 11.48 -2.02 -19.41
CA ARG A 373 12.09 -1.52 -20.65
C ARG A 373 12.67 -2.62 -21.53
N GLY A 374 13.04 -3.75 -20.95
CA GLY A 374 13.65 -4.91 -21.61
C GLY A 374 12.72 -6.11 -21.81
N HIS A 375 11.41 -5.99 -21.51
CA HIS A 375 10.46 -7.11 -21.50
C HIS A 375 10.48 -7.96 -22.78
N GLY A 376 10.66 -7.32 -23.95
CA GLY A 376 10.69 -8.01 -25.24
C GLY A 376 11.91 -8.94 -25.45
N GLU A 377 12.96 -8.81 -24.64
CA GLU A 377 14.18 -9.61 -24.74
C GLU A 377 14.20 -10.79 -23.74
N LEU A 378 13.24 -10.84 -22.83
CA LEU A 378 13.19 -11.88 -21.80
C LEU A 378 12.68 -13.21 -22.38
N SER A 379 13.38 -14.30 -22.06
CA SER A 379 12.92 -15.65 -22.36
C SER A 379 11.79 -16.05 -21.41
N LEU A 380 11.12 -17.16 -21.72
CA LEU A 380 10.09 -17.71 -20.82
C LEU A 380 10.66 -18.08 -19.45
N ASP A 381 11.88 -18.62 -19.40
CA ASP A 381 12.55 -18.97 -18.14
C ASP A 381 12.89 -17.72 -17.31
N HIS A 382 13.25 -16.60 -17.96
CA HIS A 382 13.47 -15.33 -17.27
C HIS A 382 12.17 -14.82 -16.63
N TRP A 383 11.05 -14.88 -17.35
CA TRP A 383 9.74 -14.49 -16.81
C TRP A 383 9.30 -15.35 -15.63
N ILE A 384 9.42 -16.67 -15.76
CA ILE A 384 9.11 -17.62 -14.68
C ILE A 384 9.97 -17.34 -13.44
N ALA A 385 11.28 -17.13 -13.62
CA ALA A 385 12.19 -16.82 -12.53
C ALA A 385 11.82 -15.49 -11.86
N TYR A 386 11.49 -14.47 -12.67
CA TYR A 386 11.14 -13.16 -12.16
C TYR A 386 9.83 -13.17 -11.35
N LEU A 387 8.80 -13.85 -11.85
CA LEU A 387 7.54 -14.04 -11.14
C LEU A 387 7.73 -14.79 -9.82
N ARG A 388 8.54 -15.85 -9.78
CA ARG A 388 8.84 -16.55 -8.51
C ARG A 388 9.57 -15.65 -7.51
N PHE A 389 10.52 -14.84 -7.99
CA PHE A 389 11.30 -13.94 -7.15
C PHE A 389 10.43 -12.91 -6.43
N THR A 390 9.44 -12.36 -7.14
CA THR A 390 8.45 -11.40 -6.61
C THR A 390 7.29 -12.03 -5.85
N ASP A 391 7.38 -13.33 -5.56
CA ASP A 391 6.32 -14.13 -4.92
C ASP A 391 5.01 -14.19 -5.71
N HIS A 392 5.14 -14.37 -7.01
CA HIS A 392 4.05 -14.60 -7.95
C HIS A 392 3.12 -13.37 -8.05
N ASP A 393 3.71 -12.17 -8.11
CA ASP A 393 2.98 -10.89 -8.12
C ASP A 393 1.94 -10.82 -9.28
N PRO A 394 0.63 -10.65 -8.96
CA PRO A 394 -0.42 -10.53 -9.97
C PRO A 394 -0.28 -9.36 -10.93
N LYS A 395 0.23 -8.20 -10.47
CA LYS A 395 0.42 -7.05 -11.37
C LYS A 395 1.54 -7.33 -12.36
N LEU A 396 2.66 -7.88 -11.88
CA LEU A 396 3.76 -8.26 -12.73
C LEU A 396 3.34 -9.30 -13.77
N LEU A 397 2.54 -10.29 -13.37
CA LEU A 397 2.02 -11.27 -14.31
C LEU A 397 1.12 -10.63 -15.36
N ALA A 398 0.23 -9.71 -14.97
CA ALA A 398 -0.61 -8.98 -15.92
C ALA A 398 0.22 -8.25 -16.97
N ASP A 399 1.31 -7.59 -16.56
CA ASP A 399 2.24 -6.92 -17.47
C ASP A 399 3.02 -7.90 -18.36
N ALA A 400 3.26 -9.12 -17.88
CA ALA A 400 3.97 -10.18 -18.59
C ALA A 400 3.10 -10.90 -19.64
N VAL A 401 1.77 -10.91 -19.49
CA VAL A 401 0.83 -11.68 -20.34
C VAL A 401 1.08 -11.52 -21.84
N PRO A 402 1.23 -10.31 -22.41
CA PRO A 402 1.46 -10.14 -23.85
C PRO A 402 2.71 -10.86 -24.35
N PHE A 403 3.77 -10.89 -23.53
CA PHE A 403 5.04 -11.54 -23.85
C PHE A 403 4.97 -13.05 -23.66
N LEU A 404 4.35 -13.51 -22.57
CA LEU A 404 4.14 -14.94 -22.31
C LEU A 404 3.34 -15.60 -23.44
N THR A 405 2.36 -14.87 -23.99
CA THR A 405 1.52 -15.34 -25.10
C THR A 405 2.34 -15.60 -26.36
N SER A 406 3.33 -14.76 -26.68
CA SER A 406 4.18 -14.97 -27.86
C SER A 406 5.22 -16.08 -27.67
N LEU A 407 5.67 -16.30 -26.43
CA LEU A 407 6.71 -17.28 -26.10
C LEU A 407 6.18 -18.72 -26.00
N ILE A 408 4.89 -18.90 -25.68
CA ILE A 408 4.35 -20.23 -25.35
C ILE A 408 4.36 -21.22 -26.53
N GLY A 409 4.28 -20.71 -27.76
CA GLY A 409 4.30 -21.53 -28.98
C GLY A 409 5.59 -22.34 -29.13
N GLY A 410 6.72 -21.79 -28.66
CA GLY A 410 8.03 -22.45 -28.68
C GLY A 410 8.40 -23.14 -27.35
N ALA A 411 7.55 -23.09 -26.34
CA ALA A 411 7.85 -23.60 -25.00
C ALA A 411 7.86 -25.13 -24.95
N THR A 412 8.86 -25.70 -24.29
CA THR A 412 8.93 -27.14 -23.98
C THR A 412 7.83 -27.55 -22.99
N GLY A 413 7.53 -28.85 -22.89
CA GLY A 413 6.56 -29.36 -21.91
C GLY A 413 6.89 -28.96 -20.47
N ALA A 414 8.17 -29.07 -20.07
CA ALA A 414 8.62 -28.67 -18.74
C ALA A 414 8.43 -27.17 -18.46
N GLN A 415 8.64 -26.31 -19.46
CA GLN A 415 8.41 -24.87 -19.32
C GLN A 415 6.92 -24.54 -19.20
N ARG A 416 6.05 -25.25 -19.94
CA ARG A 416 4.60 -25.10 -19.82
C ARG A 416 4.10 -25.50 -18.45
N ASP A 417 4.57 -26.65 -17.94
CA ASP A 417 4.23 -27.13 -16.59
C ASP A 417 4.67 -26.12 -15.52
N GLU A 418 5.85 -25.54 -15.69
CA GLU A 418 6.35 -24.55 -14.75
C GLU A 418 5.57 -23.24 -14.82
N LEU A 419 5.31 -22.74 -16.02
CA LEU A 419 4.48 -21.55 -16.21
C LEU A 419 3.11 -21.76 -15.57
N LEU A 420 2.47 -22.91 -15.80
CA LEU A 420 1.16 -23.23 -15.22
C LEU A 420 1.18 -23.16 -13.68
N ARG A 421 2.23 -23.70 -13.03
CA ARG A 421 2.40 -23.58 -11.58
C ARG A 421 2.49 -22.12 -11.13
N VAL A 422 3.18 -21.28 -11.89
CA VAL A 422 3.27 -19.84 -11.62
C VAL A 422 1.91 -19.18 -11.79
N LEU A 423 1.17 -19.45 -12.88
CA LEU A 423 -0.15 -18.87 -13.14
C LEU A 423 -1.13 -19.20 -12.00
N VAL A 424 -1.18 -20.46 -11.57
CA VAL A 424 -2.07 -20.90 -10.48
C VAL A 424 -1.72 -20.19 -9.17
N ARG A 425 -0.43 -20.13 -8.81
CA ARG A 425 0.00 -19.44 -7.58
C ARG A 425 -0.29 -17.95 -7.60
N THR A 426 -0.09 -17.30 -8.74
CA THR A 426 -0.42 -15.89 -8.91
C THR A 426 -1.91 -15.65 -8.81
N TRP A 427 -2.72 -16.49 -9.47
CA TRP A 427 -4.19 -16.39 -9.42
C TRP A 427 -4.72 -16.57 -8.00
N ASP A 428 -4.17 -17.53 -7.24
CA ASP A 428 -4.54 -17.70 -5.84
C ASP A 428 -4.27 -16.40 -5.06
N GLY A 429 -3.17 -15.71 -5.36
CA GLY A 429 -2.78 -14.43 -4.75
C GLY A 429 -3.46 -13.20 -5.35
N TYR A 430 -4.36 -13.33 -6.32
CA TYR A 430 -4.99 -12.18 -6.96
C TYR A 430 -6.13 -11.61 -6.11
N PHE A 431 -6.10 -10.29 -5.89
CA PHE A 431 -7.12 -9.54 -5.14
C PHE A 431 -7.68 -8.43 -6.04
N PRO A 432 -8.80 -8.68 -6.73
CA PRO A 432 -9.40 -7.71 -7.65
C PRO A 432 -9.99 -6.53 -6.87
N ILE A 433 -9.81 -5.33 -7.40
CA ILE A 433 -10.29 -4.08 -6.80
C ILE A 433 -11.22 -3.31 -7.73
N GLY A 434 -11.67 -3.96 -8.82
CA GLY A 434 -12.50 -3.35 -9.86
C GLY A 434 -11.69 -2.73 -10.99
N GLU A 435 -10.40 -3.05 -11.13
CA GLU A 435 -9.62 -2.63 -12.28
C GLU A 435 -10.19 -3.18 -13.60
N PRO A 436 -10.01 -2.46 -14.73
CA PRO A 436 -10.57 -2.87 -16.02
C PRO A 436 -9.91 -4.12 -16.61
N ASP A 437 -8.67 -4.40 -16.22
CA ASP A 437 -7.88 -5.50 -16.77
C ASP A 437 -8.38 -6.85 -16.24
N ASP A 438 -8.84 -7.71 -17.16
CA ASP A 438 -9.34 -9.05 -16.85
C ASP A 438 -8.20 -10.07 -16.81
N LEU A 439 -7.53 -10.14 -15.66
CA LEU A 439 -6.45 -11.10 -15.44
C LEU A 439 -6.96 -12.55 -15.59
N GLY A 440 -8.16 -12.87 -15.10
CA GLY A 440 -8.72 -14.22 -15.21
C GLY A 440 -8.89 -14.66 -16.66
N GLY A 441 -9.38 -13.76 -17.52
CA GLY A 441 -9.53 -13.99 -18.95
C GLY A 441 -8.18 -14.20 -19.64
N ALA A 442 -7.20 -13.36 -19.31
CA ALA A 442 -5.84 -13.48 -19.82
C ALA A 442 -5.16 -14.80 -19.43
N LEU A 443 -5.26 -15.20 -18.15
CA LEU A 443 -4.70 -16.47 -17.68
C LEU A 443 -5.44 -17.67 -18.28
N GLY A 444 -6.76 -17.58 -18.43
CA GLY A 444 -7.57 -18.59 -19.09
C GLY A 444 -7.14 -18.83 -20.54
N ALA A 445 -6.84 -17.76 -21.28
CA ALA A 445 -6.33 -17.85 -22.65
C ALA A 445 -4.93 -18.51 -22.71
N LEU A 446 -4.01 -18.12 -21.82
CA LEU A 446 -2.67 -18.73 -21.73
C LEU A 446 -2.75 -20.22 -21.38
N ALA A 447 -3.53 -20.59 -20.38
CA ALA A 447 -3.73 -21.99 -19.97
C ALA A 447 -4.38 -22.81 -21.09
N SER A 448 -5.35 -22.25 -21.81
CA SER A 448 -5.96 -22.87 -22.99
C SER A 448 -4.94 -23.12 -24.11
N ALA A 449 -4.03 -22.18 -24.36
CA ALA A 449 -2.95 -22.34 -25.35
C ALA A 449 -1.96 -23.45 -24.99
N MET A 450 -1.86 -23.78 -23.69
CA MET A 450 -1.07 -24.90 -23.17
C MET A 450 -1.85 -26.22 -23.10
N ALA A 451 -3.15 -26.23 -23.45
CA ALA A 451 -4.08 -27.34 -23.22
C ALA A 451 -4.26 -27.74 -21.74
N ALA A 452 -4.01 -26.79 -20.81
CA ALA A 452 -4.28 -26.94 -19.38
C ALA A 452 -5.75 -26.58 -19.08
N TRP A 453 -6.66 -27.44 -19.56
CA TRP A 453 -8.11 -27.15 -19.56
C TRP A 453 -8.72 -26.97 -18.17
N PRO A 454 -8.40 -27.79 -17.14
CA PRO A 454 -8.96 -27.60 -15.80
C PRO A 454 -8.61 -26.24 -15.19
N GLU A 455 -7.36 -25.81 -15.31
CA GLU A 455 -6.87 -24.53 -14.82
C GLU A 455 -7.46 -23.37 -15.64
N ALA A 456 -7.53 -23.52 -16.97
CA ALA A 456 -8.16 -22.53 -17.85
C ALA A 456 -9.61 -22.25 -17.44
N ILE A 457 -10.38 -23.31 -17.16
CA ILE A 457 -11.75 -23.21 -16.64
C ILE A 457 -11.79 -22.41 -15.33
N GLY A 458 -10.92 -22.72 -14.38
CA GLY A 458 -10.86 -22.02 -13.09
C GLY A 458 -10.59 -20.51 -13.24
N PHE A 459 -9.67 -20.13 -14.12
CA PHE A 459 -9.37 -18.72 -14.40
C PHE A 459 -10.53 -18.00 -15.11
N LEU A 460 -11.15 -18.66 -16.10
CA LEU A 460 -12.29 -18.10 -16.85
C LEU A 460 -13.54 -17.95 -15.97
N GLU A 461 -13.84 -18.90 -15.09
CA GLU A 461 -14.90 -18.76 -14.08
C GLU A 461 -14.60 -17.61 -13.11
N GLY A 462 -13.32 -17.39 -12.80
CA GLY A 462 -12.83 -16.22 -12.10
C GLY A 462 -13.14 -14.91 -12.84
N SER A 463 -12.80 -14.83 -14.12
CA SER A 463 -13.14 -13.69 -15.00
C SER A 463 -14.64 -13.40 -14.97
N LEU A 464 -15.49 -14.43 -15.16
CA LEU A 464 -16.94 -14.27 -15.12
C LEU A 464 -17.46 -13.74 -13.76
N ARG A 465 -16.81 -14.14 -12.67
CA ARG A 465 -17.17 -13.70 -11.30
C ARG A 465 -16.86 -12.23 -11.08
N TRP A 466 -15.74 -11.73 -11.61
CA TRP A 466 -15.23 -10.39 -11.29
C TRP A 466 -15.53 -9.34 -12.36
N HIS A 467 -15.57 -9.73 -13.63
CA HIS A 467 -15.82 -8.84 -14.77
C HIS A 467 -17.17 -9.10 -15.46
N GLY A 468 -18.01 -9.94 -14.85
CA GLY A 468 -19.34 -10.27 -15.34
C GLY A 468 -19.35 -11.22 -16.54
N ARG A 469 -20.56 -11.56 -17.00
CA ARG A 469 -20.75 -12.51 -18.10
C ARG A 469 -20.48 -11.85 -19.44
N GLN A 470 -19.29 -12.07 -19.99
CA GLN A 470 -18.86 -11.56 -21.28
C GLN A 470 -18.89 -12.67 -22.33
N ALA A 471 -19.45 -12.41 -23.52
CA ALA A 471 -19.57 -13.40 -24.60
C ALA A 471 -18.24 -14.08 -24.94
N ARG A 472 -17.15 -13.30 -25.06
CA ARG A 472 -15.79 -13.84 -25.32
C ARG A 472 -15.32 -14.85 -24.26
N THR A 473 -15.57 -14.57 -22.98
CA THR A 473 -15.14 -15.43 -21.86
C THR A 473 -15.98 -16.70 -21.81
N LEU A 474 -17.29 -16.58 -22.08
CA LEU A 474 -18.20 -17.73 -22.17
C LEU A 474 -17.82 -18.67 -23.32
N LEU A 475 -17.48 -18.13 -24.49
CA LEU A 475 -17.02 -18.93 -25.64
C LEU A 475 -15.68 -19.64 -25.35
N ALA A 476 -14.74 -18.94 -24.70
CA ALA A 476 -13.48 -19.55 -24.26
C ALA A 476 -13.74 -20.69 -23.26
N LEU A 477 -14.66 -20.50 -22.31
CA LEU A 477 -15.04 -21.51 -21.33
C LEU A 477 -15.74 -22.70 -21.99
N ALA A 478 -16.66 -22.45 -22.93
CA ALA A 478 -17.34 -23.48 -23.70
C ALA A 478 -16.34 -24.36 -24.46
N ARG A 479 -15.35 -23.75 -25.10
CA ARG A 479 -14.26 -24.49 -25.77
C ARG A 479 -13.54 -25.40 -24.77
N CYS A 480 -13.13 -24.88 -23.62
CA CYS A 480 -12.45 -25.69 -22.61
C CYS A 480 -13.31 -26.87 -22.12
N ARG A 481 -14.61 -26.64 -21.89
CA ARG A 481 -15.56 -27.69 -21.47
C ARG A 481 -15.73 -28.76 -22.55
N ARG A 482 -15.78 -28.38 -23.82
CA ARG A 482 -15.88 -29.32 -24.94
C ARG A 482 -14.63 -30.20 -25.08
N GLU A 483 -13.44 -29.64 -24.91
CA GLU A 483 -12.18 -30.41 -24.93
C GLU A 483 -12.10 -31.44 -23.79
N LEU A 484 -12.80 -31.19 -22.67
CA LEU A 484 -12.97 -32.15 -21.58
C LEU A 484 -14.14 -33.14 -21.77
N GLY A 485 -14.82 -33.11 -22.93
CA GLY A 485 -15.94 -33.98 -23.25
C GLY A 485 -17.30 -33.53 -22.68
N HIS A 486 -17.39 -32.33 -22.09
CA HIS A 486 -18.63 -31.78 -21.53
C HIS A 486 -19.41 -30.99 -22.57
N ALA A 487 -19.85 -31.65 -23.65
CA ALA A 487 -20.48 -31.00 -24.80
C ALA A 487 -21.80 -30.28 -24.47
N GLU A 488 -22.63 -30.83 -23.58
CA GLU A 488 -23.91 -30.20 -23.20
C GLU A 488 -23.69 -28.88 -22.46
N ALA A 489 -22.83 -28.87 -21.43
CA ALA A 489 -22.44 -27.66 -20.71
C ALA A 489 -21.74 -26.63 -21.62
N ALA A 490 -20.97 -27.09 -22.61
CA ALA A 490 -20.37 -26.19 -23.60
C ALA A 490 -21.43 -25.50 -24.46
N ARG A 491 -22.46 -26.24 -24.90
CA ARG A 491 -23.56 -25.68 -25.71
C ARG A 491 -24.36 -24.63 -24.94
N GLU A 492 -24.69 -24.88 -23.67
CA GLU A 492 -25.37 -23.88 -22.82
C GLU A 492 -24.61 -22.56 -22.73
N LEU A 493 -23.28 -22.63 -22.60
CA LEU A 493 -22.41 -21.45 -22.57
C LEU A 493 -22.34 -20.72 -23.92
N VAL A 494 -22.39 -21.46 -25.04
CA VAL A 494 -22.45 -20.87 -26.38
C VAL A 494 -23.79 -20.16 -26.60
N ASP A 495 -24.90 -20.81 -26.27
CA ASP A 495 -26.25 -20.23 -26.41
C ASP A 495 -26.37 -18.92 -25.62
N GLU A 496 -25.80 -18.90 -24.41
CA GLU A 496 -25.76 -17.70 -23.59
C GLU A 496 -24.84 -16.62 -24.18
N ALA A 497 -23.67 -16.99 -24.70
CA ALA A 497 -22.77 -16.03 -25.35
C ALA A 497 -23.44 -15.37 -26.57
N VAL A 498 -24.18 -16.12 -27.38
CA VAL A 498 -24.96 -15.61 -28.52
C VAL A 498 -26.09 -14.68 -28.07
N ALA A 499 -26.74 -15.01 -26.96
CA ALA A 499 -27.78 -14.15 -26.40
C ALA A 499 -27.22 -12.79 -25.94
N ILE A 500 -25.97 -12.76 -25.46
CA ILE A 500 -25.27 -11.53 -25.05
C ILE A 500 -24.76 -10.75 -26.26
N ASP A 501 -24.12 -11.43 -27.23
CA ASP A 501 -23.59 -10.83 -28.45
C ASP A 501 -23.84 -11.75 -29.67
N PRO A 502 -24.91 -11.49 -30.44
CA PRO A 502 -25.25 -12.26 -31.63
C PRO A 502 -24.23 -12.16 -32.78
N THR A 503 -23.29 -11.20 -32.71
CA THR A 503 -22.29 -10.97 -33.76
C THR A 503 -21.00 -11.78 -33.54
N CYS A 504 -20.90 -12.52 -32.44
CA CYS A 504 -19.77 -13.40 -32.17
C CYS A 504 -19.70 -14.56 -33.20
N GLU A 505 -18.96 -14.35 -34.30
CA GLU A 505 -18.77 -15.30 -35.41
C GLU A 505 -18.29 -16.70 -34.96
N VAL A 506 -17.59 -16.80 -33.82
CA VAL A 506 -17.10 -18.06 -33.24
C VAL A 506 -18.22 -18.96 -32.73
N ALA A 507 -19.36 -18.40 -32.31
CA ALA A 507 -20.51 -19.20 -31.86
C ALA A 507 -21.14 -20.02 -33.01
N ILE A 508 -21.07 -19.52 -34.25
CA ILE A 508 -21.56 -20.20 -35.45
C ILE A 508 -20.67 -21.40 -35.82
N ALA A 509 -19.38 -21.38 -35.43
CA ALA A 509 -18.43 -22.46 -35.71
C ALA A 509 -18.33 -23.52 -34.59
N LEU A 510 -18.83 -23.23 -33.38
CA LEU A 510 -18.82 -24.13 -32.23
C LEU A 510 -20.16 -24.84 -31.98
N GLY A 511 -21.25 -24.34 -32.56
CA GLY A 511 -22.62 -24.89 -32.47
C GLY A 511 -22.83 -26.18 -33.25
#